data_AF-J3KU99-F1
#
_entry.id   AF-J3KU99-F1
#
_cell.length_a   1.000
_cell.length_b   1.000
_cell.length_c   1.000
_cell.angle_alpha   90.00
_cell.angle_beta   90.00
_cell.angle_gamma   90.00
#
_symmetry.space_group_name_H-M   'P 1'
#
loop_
_entity.id
_entity.type
_entity.pdbx_description
1 polymer ?
#
loop_
_entity_poly.entity_id
_entity_poly.type
_entity_poly.pdbx_seq_one_letter_code
_entity_poly.pdbx_strand_id
1 'polypeptide(L)'
;MSSLEEPLGLGDLPKLSINRLERFSPSACRASADDCSPSNYKQRNGGNNQTIFHSSAHSWHMQGRYTDSSCNGVDMEFRALPRKVLWDLPRFVKIVEVGPRDGLQNEKNTVPTSVKIELIHKLVASGLSVVEATSFVSPKWVPQLADAKDVVEGIRHVPDVRFPVLTPNLRGFEAAVAAGAKEVAVFASASESFSKSNLNCTIKESLVRYRDVITSAKKHGIRLRGYVSCVVGCPVKGAIHPSKVAYVAKELYDMGCSEISLGDTIGVGTPGSGPVVFAFSMSFLFTVRFLPI
;
A
#
# COMPACT_ATOMS: atom_id res chain seq x y z
N MET A 1 -36.77 -15.64 -1.48
CA MET A 1 -36.82 -16.57 -0.34
C MET A 1 -35.41 -16.95 0.03
N SER A 2 -35.03 -16.68 1.28
CA SER A 2 -34.00 -17.34 2.11
C SER A 2 -32.81 -18.03 1.43
N SER A 3 -31.61 -17.46 1.59
CA SER A 3 -30.41 -18.25 1.92
C SER A 3 -29.39 -17.34 2.60
N LEU A 4 -29.49 -17.31 3.93
CA LEU A 4 -28.40 -16.99 4.84
C LEU A 4 -27.31 -18.04 4.62
N GLU A 5 -26.12 -17.67 4.15
CA GLU A 5 -24.94 -18.50 4.39
C GLU A 5 -23.74 -17.62 4.77
N GLU A 6 -23.26 -17.91 5.97
CA GLU A 6 -22.21 -17.24 6.70
C GLU A 6 -20.83 -17.71 6.21
N PRO A 7 -19.91 -16.81 5.80
CA PRO A 7 -18.49 -17.16 5.70
C PRO A 7 -17.87 -17.30 7.09
N LEU A 8 -17.04 -18.33 7.28
CA LEU A 8 -16.30 -18.54 8.53
C LEU A 8 -15.38 -17.34 8.81
N GLY A 9 -15.48 -16.81 10.03
CA GLY A 9 -14.59 -15.76 10.51
C GLY A 9 -13.13 -16.21 10.52
N LEU A 10 -12.21 -15.27 10.32
CA LEU A 10 -10.76 -15.45 10.27
C LEU A 10 -10.11 -15.96 11.59
N GLY A 11 -10.91 -16.57 12.48
CA GLY A 11 -10.50 -17.11 13.78
C GLY A 11 -10.08 -18.59 13.78
N ASP A 12 -10.32 -19.33 12.68
CA ASP A 12 -10.06 -20.77 12.60
C ASP A 12 -8.85 -21.16 11.72
N LEU A 13 -8.03 -20.19 11.32
CA LEU A 13 -6.70 -20.51 10.78
C LEU A 13 -5.79 -20.95 11.93
N PRO A 14 -4.97 -22.01 11.78
CA PRO A 14 -4.05 -22.45 12.83
C PRO A 14 -3.18 -21.28 13.26
N LYS A 15 -3.28 -20.93 14.56
CA LYS A 15 -2.52 -19.86 15.20
C LYS A 15 -1.03 -20.12 15.02
N LEU A 16 -0.40 -19.44 14.08
CA LEU A 16 1.05 -19.40 13.98
C LEU A 16 1.57 -18.47 15.09
N SER A 17 2.04 -19.05 16.19
CA SER A 17 2.81 -18.33 17.19
C SER A 17 4.15 -17.93 16.58
N ILE A 18 4.32 -16.64 16.29
CA ILE A 18 5.64 -16.07 16.01
C ILE A 18 6.35 -15.93 17.36
N ASN A 19 6.91 -17.03 17.86
CA ASN A 19 7.92 -17.02 18.91
C ASN A 19 9.28 -17.26 18.25
N ARG A 20 9.84 -16.21 17.63
CA ARG A 20 11.30 -16.12 17.41
C ARG A 20 11.73 -14.68 17.13
N LEU A 21 11.70 -13.85 18.16
CA LEU A 21 12.46 -12.61 18.23
C LEU A 21 13.28 -12.63 19.51
N GLU A 22 14.27 -13.52 19.55
CA GLU A 22 15.48 -13.27 20.32
C GLU A 22 16.64 -13.13 19.34
N ARG A 23 17.47 -12.12 19.60
CA ARG A 23 18.66 -11.67 18.84
C ARG A 23 18.41 -10.63 17.75
N PHE A 24 18.01 -9.44 18.16
CA PHE A 24 18.77 -8.24 17.78
C PHE A 24 19.22 -7.52 19.05
N SER A 25 20.53 -7.44 19.24
CA SER A 25 21.15 -6.76 20.38
C SER A 25 20.95 -5.24 20.28
N PRO A 26 20.69 -4.50 21.38
CA PRO A 26 20.39 -3.06 21.35
C PRO A 26 21.63 -2.14 21.22
N SER A 27 22.73 -2.61 20.64
CA SER A 27 24.02 -1.89 20.65
C SER A 27 24.36 -1.14 19.35
N ALA A 28 23.37 -0.70 18.58
CA ALA A 28 23.58 0.09 17.37
C ALA A 28 22.83 1.43 17.38
N CYS A 29 22.89 2.17 18.49
CA CYS A 29 22.59 3.61 18.57
C CYS A 29 23.30 4.17 19.82
N ARG A 30 24.59 4.51 19.70
CA ARG A 30 25.25 5.43 20.63
C ARG A 30 25.48 6.75 19.91
N ALA A 31 24.85 7.81 20.42
CA ALA A 31 25.31 9.16 20.15
C ALA A 31 26.62 9.35 20.94
N SER A 32 27.68 9.77 20.25
CA SER A 32 28.91 10.22 20.90
C SER A 32 28.61 11.50 21.68
N ALA A 33 28.62 11.40 23.00
CA ALA A 33 28.77 12.53 23.90
C ALA A 33 30.23 12.52 24.35
N ASP A 34 31.01 13.52 23.95
CA ASP A 34 32.22 13.90 24.66
C ASP A 34 31.94 15.21 25.39
N ASP A 35 32.26 15.17 26.67
CA ASP A 35 31.96 16.12 27.73
C ASP A 35 32.67 17.48 27.56
N CYS A 36 31.93 18.56 27.86
CA CYS A 36 32.49 19.67 28.65
C CYS A 36 31.36 20.46 29.32
N SER A 37 31.21 20.25 30.63
CA SER A 37 30.43 21.10 31.56
C SER A 37 31.42 21.84 32.48
N PRO A 38 31.00 22.75 33.39
CA PRO A 38 29.87 23.70 33.37
C PRO A 38 30.29 25.12 33.80
N SER A 39 29.52 26.15 33.44
CA SER A 39 29.47 27.38 34.27
C SER A 39 28.18 28.18 34.10
N ASN A 40 27.55 28.40 35.25
CA ASN A 40 26.42 29.28 35.56
C ASN A 40 26.49 30.67 34.88
N TYR A 41 25.34 31.25 34.51
CA TYR A 41 24.79 32.49 35.12
C TYR A 41 23.57 33.07 34.33
N LYS A 42 22.49 33.33 35.09
CA LYS A 42 21.48 34.40 35.07
C LYS A 42 20.77 34.92 33.79
N GLN A 43 19.45 35.01 33.95
CA GLN A 43 18.46 35.93 33.35
C GLN A 43 18.98 37.27 32.79
N ARG A 44 18.44 37.70 31.63
CA ARG A 44 17.84 39.05 31.48
C ARG A 44 16.99 39.24 30.21
N ASN A 45 15.98 40.09 30.37
CA ASN A 45 15.00 40.63 29.43
C ASN A 45 15.55 41.26 28.13
N GLY A 46 14.68 41.31 27.11
CA GLY A 46 14.36 42.59 26.45
C GLY A 46 14.40 42.61 24.92
N GLY A 47 13.30 43.06 24.30
CA GLY A 47 13.37 44.01 23.19
C GLY A 47 12.82 43.56 21.83
N ASN A 48 11.72 44.20 21.42
CA ASN A 48 11.15 44.27 20.07
C ASN A 48 12.16 44.70 18.98
N ASN A 49 11.95 44.28 17.73
CA ASN A 49 11.53 45.19 16.66
C ASN A 49 11.22 44.48 15.33
N GLN A 50 10.11 44.89 14.73
CA GLN A 50 9.71 44.61 13.34
C GLN A 50 10.61 45.37 12.37
N THR A 51 10.89 44.79 11.20
CA THR A 51 11.04 45.57 9.96
C THR A 51 10.66 44.72 8.75
N ILE A 52 9.66 45.21 8.02
CA ILE A 52 9.28 44.82 6.65
C ILE A 52 10.26 45.49 5.68
N PHE A 53 10.67 44.86 4.58
CA PHE A 53 10.74 45.49 3.25
C PHE A 53 10.94 44.47 2.12
N HIS A 54 10.50 44.89 0.94
CA HIS A 54 10.11 44.18 -0.28
C HIS A 54 11.27 43.82 -1.23
N SER A 55 10.98 42.86 -2.12
CA SER A 55 11.31 42.82 -3.56
C SER A 55 12.77 42.85 -4.04
N SER A 56 13.20 41.83 -4.77
CA SER A 56 13.26 41.88 -6.24
C SER A 56 13.96 40.64 -6.83
N ALA A 57 13.44 40.22 -7.98
CA ALA A 57 14.01 39.23 -8.85
C ALA A 57 15.35 39.68 -9.45
N HIS A 58 16.30 38.75 -9.59
CA HIS A 58 17.33 38.84 -10.62
C HIS A 58 17.61 37.46 -11.22
N SER A 59 17.28 37.35 -12.50
CA SER A 59 17.80 36.36 -13.44
C SER A 59 19.28 36.63 -13.68
N TRP A 60 20.09 35.57 -13.68
CA TRP A 60 21.42 35.59 -14.31
C TRP A 60 21.59 34.31 -15.13
N HIS A 61 21.73 34.50 -16.44
CA HIS A 61 22.09 33.47 -17.39
C HIS A 61 23.61 33.34 -17.48
N MET A 62 24.07 32.08 -17.55
CA MET A 62 25.20 31.55 -18.34
C MET A 62 26.63 32.11 -18.12
N GLN A 63 27.54 31.28 -17.59
CA GLN A 63 28.50 30.51 -18.40
C GLN A 63 29.58 29.80 -17.56
N GLY A 64 29.76 28.51 -17.85
CA GLY A 64 31.07 27.83 -17.93
C GLY A 64 31.86 27.54 -16.65
N ARG A 65 31.97 26.27 -16.29
CA ARG A 65 33.16 25.42 -16.57
C ARG A 65 33.07 24.13 -15.73
N TYR A 66 33.13 23.01 -16.43
CA TYR A 66 33.46 21.72 -15.84
C TYR A 66 34.90 21.77 -15.33
N THR A 67 35.09 21.62 -14.03
CA THR A 67 36.31 21.05 -13.46
C THR A 67 35.91 20.12 -12.33
N ASP A 68 36.09 18.83 -12.59
CA ASP A 68 36.11 17.75 -11.62
C ASP A 68 37.21 18.00 -10.59
N SER A 69 36.85 17.98 -9.30
CA SER A 69 37.82 17.90 -8.22
C SER A 69 37.17 17.41 -6.92
N SER A 70 37.33 16.10 -6.69
CA SER A 70 37.66 15.49 -5.40
C SER A 70 36.63 15.59 -4.27
N CYS A 71 35.64 14.68 -4.29
CA CYS A 71 34.94 14.22 -3.09
C CYS A 71 35.61 12.93 -2.60
N ASN A 72 36.66 13.04 -1.80
CA ASN A 72 37.19 11.89 -1.05
C ASN A 72 36.27 11.60 0.13
N GLY A 73 35.77 10.36 0.22
CA GLY A 73 35.39 9.76 1.50
C GLY A 73 33.91 9.52 1.75
N VAL A 74 33.28 8.69 0.92
CA VAL A 74 32.34 7.63 1.36
C VAL A 74 32.24 6.61 0.23
N ASP A 75 33.30 5.81 0.05
CA ASP A 75 33.22 4.56 -0.68
C ASP A 75 32.41 3.57 0.16
N MET A 76 31.07 3.69 0.10
CA MET A 76 30.20 2.62 0.55
C MET A 76 30.26 1.53 -0.52
N GLU A 77 31.08 0.53 -0.23
CA GLU A 77 31.42 -0.59 -1.09
C GLU A 77 30.16 -1.42 -1.44
N PHE A 78 29.41 -0.98 -2.45
CA PHE A 78 28.38 -1.75 -3.15
C PHE A 78 29.05 -2.84 -4.02
N ARG A 79 29.97 -3.63 -3.45
CA ARG A 79 30.58 -4.78 -4.13
C ARG A 79 29.78 -6.03 -3.82
N ALA A 80 28.92 -6.39 -4.78
CA ALA A 80 28.65 -7.76 -5.25
C ALA A 80 27.23 -7.95 -5.84
N LEU A 81 26.62 -6.92 -6.43
CA LEU A 81 25.55 -7.15 -7.41
C LEU A 81 26.14 -7.10 -8.82
N PRO A 82 25.87 -8.09 -9.69
CA PRO A 82 26.36 -8.08 -11.06
C PRO A 82 26.02 -6.75 -11.73
N ARG A 83 27.01 -6.08 -12.36
CA ARG A 83 26.86 -4.77 -13.05
C ARG A 83 25.68 -4.69 -14.03
N LYS A 84 25.13 -5.83 -14.48
CA LYS A 84 23.92 -5.89 -15.32
C LYS A 84 22.63 -5.49 -14.59
N VAL A 85 22.53 -5.62 -13.28
CA VAL A 85 21.28 -5.37 -12.53
C VAL A 85 21.03 -3.88 -12.29
N LEU A 86 22.09 -3.05 -12.27
CA LEU A 86 21.98 -1.64 -11.87
C LEU A 86 21.36 -0.73 -12.95
N TRP A 87 21.39 -1.14 -14.22
CA TRP A 87 20.97 -0.29 -15.35
C TRP A 87 19.49 -0.47 -15.77
N ASP A 88 18.83 -1.55 -15.34
CA ASP A 88 17.45 -1.88 -15.72
C ASP A 88 16.42 -1.53 -14.63
N LEU A 89 16.83 -0.82 -13.58
CA LEU A 89 15.92 -0.43 -12.49
C LEU A 89 15.09 0.80 -12.85
N PRO A 90 13.80 0.83 -12.48
CA PRO A 90 12.97 2.00 -12.74
C PRO A 90 13.52 3.21 -11.98
N ARG A 91 13.57 4.36 -12.65
CA ARG A 91 14.01 5.62 -12.04
C ARG A 91 13.12 6.08 -10.87
N PHE A 92 11.87 5.60 -10.84
CA PHE A 92 10.89 5.95 -9.82
C PHE A 92 10.07 4.72 -9.43
N VAL A 93 9.81 4.57 -8.13
CA VAL A 93 8.88 3.60 -7.57
C VAL A 93 7.70 4.34 -6.97
N LYS A 94 6.49 3.86 -7.26
CA LYS A 94 5.27 4.36 -6.61
C LYS A 94 4.92 3.43 -5.47
N ILE A 95 4.97 3.94 -4.25
CA ILE A 95 4.50 3.23 -3.05
C ILE A 95 2.99 3.46 -2.94
N VAL A 96 2.25 2.39 -2.64
CA VAL A 96 0.82 2.44 -2.32
C VAL A 96 0.70 2.05 -0.86
N GLU A 97 0.46 3.03 0.00
CA GLU A 97 0.37 2.76 1.43
C GLU A 97 -0.97 2.11 1.76
N VAL A 98 -0.95 0.96 2.45
CA VAL A 98 -2.15 0.17 2.76
C VAL A 98 -2.43 0.09 4.26
N GLY A 99 -1.59 0.68 5.10
CA GLY A 99 -1.70 0.68 6.56
C GLY A 99 -3.09 1.08 7.09
N PRO A 100 -3.72 2.17 6.60
CA PRO A 100 -5.05 2.59 7.08
C PRO A 100 -6.17 1.58 6.79
N ARG A 101 -6.02 0.72 5.76
CA ARG A 101 -7.00 -0.33 5.44
C ARG A 101 -6.50 -1.69 5.92
N ASP A 102 -5.49 -2.24 5.26
CA ASP A 102 -5.04 -3.62 5.43
C ASP A 102 -4.29 -3.82 6.76
N GLY A 103 -3.53 -2.80 7.19
CA GLY A 103 -2.90 -2.80 8.50
C GLY A 103 -3.95 -2.78 9.62
N LEU A 104 -4.78 -1.73 9.66
CA LEU A 104 -5.80 -1.56 10.70
C LEU A 104 -6.85 -2.67 10.72
N GLN A 105 -7.11 -3.33 9.59
CA GLN A 105 -8.04 -4.47 9.53
C GLN A 105 -7.59 -5.65 10.43
N ASN A 106 -6.27 -5.83 10.61
CA ASN A 106 -5.72 -6.93 11.40
C ASN A 106 -5.38 -6.53 12.84
N GLU A 107 -5.63 -5.28 13.21
CA GLU A 107 -5.41 -4.80 14.58
C GLU A 107 -6.50 -5.28 15.55
N LYS A 108 -6.06 -5.62 16.76
CA LYS A 108 -6.96 -6.13 17.81
C LYS A 108 -7.88 -5.04 18.37
N ASN A 109 -7.35 -3.83 18.49
CA ASN A 109 -8.07 -2.70 19.08
C ASN A 109 -8.68 -1.84 17.97
N THR A 110 -9.94 -1.45 18.15
CA THR A 110 -10.58 -0.51 17.23
C THR A 110 -9.98 0.88 17.40
N VAL A 111 -9.38 1.40 16.32
CA VAL A 111 -8.83 2.76 16.28
C VAL A 111 -9.97 3.76 16.00
N PRO A 112 -10.10 4.86 16.78
CA PRO A 112 -11.11 5.88 16.54
C PRO A 112 -10.99 6.53 15.16
N THR A 113 -12.12 6.93 14.57
CA THR A 113 -12.19 7.54 13.24
C THR A 113 -11.29 8.76 13.08
N SER A 114 -11.25 9.66 14.08
CA SER A 114 -10.39 10.85 14.06
C SER A 114 -8.91 10.49 13.95
N VAL A 115 -8.48 9.42 14.64
CA VAL A 115 -7.09 8.92 14.61
C VAL A 115 -6.77 8.32 13.24
N LYS A 116 -7.72 7.62 12.61
CA LYS A 116 -7.55 7.10 11.23
C LYS A 116 -7.36 8.22 10.22
N ILE A 117 -8.20 9.27 10.31
CA ILE A 117 -8.11 10.44 9.45
C ILE A 117 -6.76 11.15 9.66
N GLU A 118 -6.34 11.35 10.91
CA GLU A 118 -5.04 11.93 11.24
C GLU A 118 -3.88 11.11 10.68
N LEU A 119 -3.93 9.78 10.80
CA LEU A 119 -2.94 8.87 10.22
C LEU A 119 -2.84 9.07 8.71
N ILE A 120 -3.96 9.10 8.00
CA ILE A 120 -3.99 9.30 6.54
C ILE A 120 -3.39 10.66 6.17
N HIS A 121 -3.72 11.73 6.89
CA HIS A 121 -3.11 13.05 6.63
C HIS A 121 -1.59 13.05 6.85
N LYS A 122 -1.10 12.37 7.90
CA LYS A 122 0.34 12.22 8.16
C LYS A 122 1.04 11.44 7.05
N LEU A 123 0.42 10.37 6.55
CA LEU A 123 0.93 9.58 5.43
C LEU A 123 0.97 10.40 4.14
N VAL A 124 -0.05 11.22 3.88
CA VAL A 124 -0.03 12.14 2.74
C VAL A 124 1.08 13.19 2.90
N ALA A 125 1.21 13.78 4.08
CA ALA A 125 2.21 14.81 4.35
C ALA A 125 3.66 14.31 4.20
N SER A 126 3.90 13.00 4.25
CA SER A 126 5.22 12.40 3.96
C SER A 126 5.55 12.32 2.47
N GLY A 127 4.61 12.69 1.59
CA GLY A 127 4.78 12.69 0.14
C GLY A 127 4.19 11.47 -0.57
N LEU A 128 3.41 10.63 0.12
CA LEU A 128 2.73 9.50 -0.50
C LEU A 128 1.60 9.97 -1.42
N SER A 129 1.66 9.56 -2.69
CA SER A 129 0.66 9.91 -3.72
C SER A 129 -0.55 8.97 -3.75
N VAL A 130 -0.48 7.83 -3.05
CA VAL A 130 -1.54 6.83 -2.99
C VAL A 130 -1.60 6.23 -1.59
N VAL A 131 -2.74 6.37 -0.93
CA VAL A 131 -3.00 5.80 0.40
C VAL A 131 -4.35 5.09 0.36
N GLU A 132 -4.37 3.77 0.52
CA GLU A 132 -5.60 3.00 0.62
C GLU A 132 -6.29 3.29 1.95
N ALA A 133 -7.41 4.02 1.86
CA ALA A 133 -7.97 4.70 3.02
C ALA A 133 -8.80 3.78 3.91
N THR A 134 -9.62 2.92 3.31
CA THR A 134 -10.59 2.07 4.04
C THR A 134 -11.22 1.02 3.12
N SER A 135 -12.19 0.27 3.64
CA SER A 135 -12.94 -0.78 2.94
C SER A 135 -14.43 -0.67 3.21
N PHE A 136 -15.25 -0.72 2.16
CA PHE A 136 -16.71 -0.80 2.24
C PHE A 136 -17.16 -2.26 2.31
N VAL A 137 -16.70 -2.95 3.34
CA VAL A 137 -17.09 -4.32 3.73
C VAL A 137 -18.20 -4.26 4.78
N SER A 138 -18.78 -5.42 5.10
CA SER A 138 -19.78 -5.49 6.17
C SER A 138 -19.11 -5.30 7.54
N PRO A 139 -19.59 -4.35 8.37
CA PRO A 139 -19.08 -4.13 9.73
C PRO A 139 -19.20 -5.35 10.65
N LYS A 140 -20.11 -6.30 10.34
CA LYS A 140 -20.23 -7.56 11.08
C LYS A 140 -18.95 -8.40 10.95
N TRP A 141 -18.32 -8.37 9.78
CA TRP A 141 -17.13 -9.18 9.48
C TRP A 141 -15.84 -8.44 9.77
N VAL A 142 -15.81 -7.12 9.56
CA VAL A 142 -14.64 -6.28 9.78
C VAL A 142 -15.06 -5.03 10.57
N PRO A 143 -15.28 -5.15 11.89
CA PRO A 143 -15.71 -4.02 12.72
C PRO A 143 -14.68 -2.88 12.76
N GLN A 144 -13.41 -3.19 12.53
CA GLN A 144 -12.31 -2.22 12.47
C GLN A 144 -12.53 -1.14 11.41
N LEU A 145 -13.28 -1.43 10.34
CA LEU A 145 -13.50 -0.52 9.20
C LEU A 145 -14.96 -0.07 9.08
N ALA A 146 -15.74 -0.19 10.16
CA ALA A 146 -17.16 0.17 10.17
C ALA A 146 -17.45 1.66 9.87
N ASP A 147 -16.47 2.52 10.12
CA ASP A 147 -16.48 3.98 9.94
C ASP A 147 -15.96 4.43 8.57
N ALA A 148 -15.95 3.53 7.57
CA ALA A 148 -15.42 3.80 6.23
C ALA A 148 -15.98 5.08 5.59
N LYS A 149 -17.28 5.34 5.74
CA LYS A 149 -17.92 6.55 5.21
C LYS A 149 -17.30 7.82 5.81
N ASP A 150 -17.20 7.87 7.13
CA ASP A 150 -16.71 9.04 7.86
C ASP A 150 -15.22 9.29 7.58
N VAL A 151 -14.43 8.22 7.43
CA VAL A 151 -13.03 8.31 7.00
C VAL A 151 -12.91 8.93 5.61
N VAL A 152 -13.68 8.45 4.63
CA VAL A 152 -13.64 8.99 3.25
C VAL A 152 -14.09 10.44 3.22
N GLU A 153 -15.15 10.80 3.95
CA GLU A 153 -15.62 12.18 4.05
C GLU A 153 -14.55 13.10 4.66
N GLY A 154 -13.79 12.63 5.65
CA GLY A 154 -12.72 13.39 6.29
C GLY A 154 -11.50 13.67 5.39
N ILE A 155 -11.22 12.81 4.41
CA ILE A 155 -9.99 12.91 3.58
C ILE A 155 -10.23 13.37 2.14
N ARG A 156 -11.48 13.39 1.65
CA ARG A 156 -11.80 13.61 0.22
C ARG A 156 -11.36 14.97 -0.34
N HIS A 157 -11.08 15.94 0.52
CA HIS A 157 -10.70 17.31 0.15
C HIS A 157 -9.18 17.51 0.01
N VAL A 158 -8.37 16.48 0.30
CA VAL A 158 -6.92 16.53 0.12
C VAL A 158 -6.60 16.50 -1.40
N PRO A 159 -5.96 17.55 -1.95
CA PRO A 159 -5.65 17.61 -3.37
C PRO A 159 -4.52 16.64 -3.74
N ASP A 160 -4.43 16.29 -5.02
CA ASP A 160 -3.30 15.57 -5.64
C ASP A 160 -2.92 14.19 -5.05
N VAL A 161 -3.80 13.61 -4.23
CA VAL A 161 -3.64 12.25 -3.67
C VAL A 161 -4.78 11.34 -4.09
N ARG A 162 -4.45 10.06 -4.29
CA ARG A 162 -5.42 9.02 -4.60
C ARG A 162 -5.71 8.18 -3.35
N PHE A 163 -7.00 8.02 -3.07
CA PHE A 163 -7.50 7.24 -1.95
C PHE A 163 -8.31 6.03 -2.44
N PRO A 164 -7.65 4.95 -2.91
CA PRO A 164 -8.38 3.72 -3.22
C PRO A 164 -9.11 3.22 -1.97
N VAL A 165 -10.32 2.70 -2.17
CA VAL A 165 -11.09 2.00 -1.13
C VAL A 165 -11.52 0.64 -1.63
N LEU A 166 -11.48 -0.37 -0.74
CA LEU A 166 -11.82 -1.74 -1.12
C LEU A 166 -13.36 -1.91 -1.20
N THR A 167 -13.85 -2.47 -2.31
CA THR A 167 -15.29 -2.68 -2.56
C THR A 167 -15.54 -4.12 -3.02
N PRO A 168 -15.91 -5.04 -2.11
CA PRO A 168 -16.03 -6.48 -2.42
C PRO A 168 -17.22 -6.84 -3.31
N ASN A 169 -18.22 -5.95 -3.43
CA ASN A 169 -19.47 -6.19 -4.14
C ASN A 169 -20.11 -4.85 -4.56
N LEU A 170 -21.19 -4.92 -5.34
CA LEU A 170 -21.86 -3.74 -5.88
C LEU A 170 -22.42 -2.81 -4.79
N ARG A 171 -22.96 -3.37 -3.69
CA ARG A 171 -23.47 -2.58 -2.56
C ARG A 171 -22.35 -1.78 -1.88
N GLY A 172 -21.19 -2.40 -1.66
CA GLY A 172 -20.02 -1.72 -1.12
C GLY A 172 -19.49 -0.64 -2.07
N PHE A 173 -19.54 -0.91 -3.38
CA PHE A 173 -19.22 0.07 -4.41
C PHE A 173 -20.15 1.28 -4.36
N GLU A 174 -21.46 1.08 -4.36
CA GLU A 174 -22.45 2.17 -4.29
C GLU A 174 -22.26 3.04 -3.04
N ALA A 175 -22.00 2.41 -1.88
CA ALA A 175 -21.69 3.13 -0.66
C ALA A 175 -20.39 3.95 -0.75
N ALA A 176 -19.35 3.39 -1.38
CA ALA A 176 -18.10 4.10 -1.62
C ALA A 176 -18.29 5.34 -2.53
N VAL A 177 -19.06 5.18 -3.61
CA VAL A 177 -19.40 6.30 -4.50
C VAL A 177 -20.19 7.37 -3.76
N ALA A 178 -21.18 6.98 -2.96
CA ALA A 178 -21.99 7.90 -2.16
C ALA A 178 -21.14 8.69 -1.13
N ALA A 179 -20.09 8.08 -0.58
CA ALA A 179 -19.13 8.75 0.31
C ALA A 179 -18.15 9.69 -0.42
N GLY A 180 -18.07 9.59 -1.76
CA GLY A 180 -17.20 10.43 -2.60
C GLY A 180 -15.87 9.78 -2.99
N ALA A 181 -15.75 8.45 -2.93
CA ALA A 181 -14.58 7.73 -3.40
C ALA A 181 -14.37 7.91 -4.91
N LYS A 182 -13.12 8.20 -5.32
CA LYS A 182 -12.73 8.42 -6.73
C LYS A 182 -11.92 7.26 -7.32
N GLU A 183 -11.49 6.32 -6.49
CA GLU A 183 -10.77 5.12 -6.86
C GLU A 183 -11.26 3.97 -5.97
N VAL A 184 -11.54 2.82 -6.57
CA VAL A 184 -11.99 1.63 -5.86
C VAL A 184 -11.09 0.44 -6.18
N ALA A 185 -11.06 -0.53 -5.28
CA ALA A 185 -10.31 -1.77 -5.47
C ALA A 185 -11.19 -3.01 -5.30
N VAL A 186 -10.92 -4.02 -6.13
CA VAL A 186 -11.49 -5.37 -6.02
C VAL A 186 -10.38 -6.37 -5.73
N PHE A 187 -10.70 -7.51 -5.13
CA PHE A 187 -9.70 -8.51 -4.76
C PHE A 187 -10.10 -9.91 -5.22
N ALA A 188 -9.27 -10.54 -6.04
CA ALA A 188 -9.43 -11.93 -6.45
C ALA A 188 -8.32 -12.79 -5.83
N SER A 189 -8.45 -14.11 -5.91
CA SER A 189 -7.42 -15.05 -5.48
C SER A 189 -6.95 -15.90 -6.64
N ALA A 190 -5.66 -16.26 -6.65
CA ALA A 190 -5.13 -17.29 -7.54
C ALA A 190 -5.40 -18.73 -7.04
N SER A 191 -6.00 -18.89 -5.85
CA SER A 191 -6.30 -20.18 -5.23
C SER A 191 -7.80 -20.37 -4.99
N GLU A 192 -8.36 -21.47 -5.53
CA GLU A 192 -9.77 -21.82 -5.33
C GLU A 192 -10.10 -22.08 -3.85
N SER A 193 -9.19 -22.73 -3.11
CA SER A 193 -9.42 -23.01 -1.69
C SER A 193 -9.43 -21.73 -0.86
N PHE A 194 -8.55 -20.77 -1.19
CA PHE A 194 -8.52 -19.47 -0.51
C PHE A 194 -9.74 -18.61 -0.88
N SER A 195 -10.15 -18.62 -2.15
CA SER A 195 -11.38 -17.95 -2.58
C SER A 195 -12.59 -18.49 -1.83
N LYS A 196 -12.71 -19.82 -1.70
CA LYS A 196 -13.81 -20.43 -0.95
C LYS A 196 -13.78 -20.08 0.53
N SER A 197 -12.62 -20.10 1.19
CA SER A 197 -12.55 -19.74 2.62
C SER A 197 -12.82 -18.25 2.87
N ASN A 198 -12.34 -17.36 2.00
CA ASN A 198 -12.39 -15.92 2.23
C ASN A 198 -13.65 -15.25 1.67
N LEU A 199 -14.19 -15.77 0.58
CA LEU A 199 -15.31 -15.18 -0.18
C LEU A 199 -16.54 -16.09 -0.30
N ASN A 200 -16.45 -17.32 0.21
CA ASN A 200 -17.44 -18.39 0.03
C ASN A 200 -17.86 -18.59 -1.44
N CYS A 201 -16.91 -18.49 -2.37
CA CYS A 201 -17.15 -18.72 -3.79
C CYS A 201 -15.89 -19.18 -4.52
N THR A 202 -16.06 -19.67 -5.74
CA THR A 202 -14.98 -19.99 -6.68
C THR A 202 -14.34 -18.72 -7.28
N ILE A 203 -13.16 -18.87 -7.89
CA ILE A 203 -12.51 -17.76 -8.61
C ILE A 203 -13.42 -17.26 -9.74
N LYS A 204 -14.07 -18.16 -10.48
CA LYS A 204 -14.96 -17.77 -11.59
C LYS A 204 -16.15 -16.94 -11.10
N GLU A 205 -16.77 -17.34 -9.99
CA GLU A 205 -17.90 -16.60 -9.40
C GLU A 205 -17.47 -15.24 -8.86
N SER A 206 -16.29 -15.13 -8.22
CA SER A 206 -15.78 -13.83 -7.77
C SER A 206 -15.52 -12.89 -8.95
N LEU A 207 -14.92 -13.38 -10.04
CA LEU A 207 -14.71 -12.59 -11.26
C LEU A 207 -16.04 -12.12 -11.87
N VAL A 208 -17.08 -12.96 -11.90
CA VAL A 208 -18.42 -12.55 -12.34
C VAL A 208 -18.96 -11.41 -11.47
N ARG A 209 -18.87 -11.51 -10.14
CA ARG A 209 -19.30 -10.42 -9.23
C ARG A 209 -18.51 -9.13 -9.46
N TYR A 210 -17.22 -9.23 -9.77
CA TYR A 210 -16.40 -8.05 -10.07
C TYR A 210 -16.73 -7.40 -11.41
N ARG A 211 -17.28 -8.14 -12.39
CA ARG A 211 -17.76 -7.53 -13.65
C ARG A 211 -18.81 -6.46 -13.40
N ASP A 212 -19.73 -6.70 -12.47
CA ASP A 212 -20.79 -5.73 -12.16
C ASP A 212 -20.21 -4.46 -11.51
N VAL A 213 -19.31 -4.64 -10.54
CA VAL A 213 -18.59 -3.52 -9.89
C VAL A 213 -17.79 -2.73 -10.90
N ILE A 214 -17.02 -3.41 -11.76
CA ILE A 214 -16.15 -2.80 -12.75
C ILE A 214 -16.96 -2.05 -13.80
N THR A 215 -18.06 -2.64 -14.26
CA THR A 215 -18.99 -2.01 -15.21
C THR A 215 -19.60 -0.74 -14.61
N SER A 216 -20.05 -0.78 -13.36
CA SER A 216 -20.57 0.40 -12.67
C SER A 216 -19.50 1.47 -12.44
N ALA A 217 -18.29 1.10 -12.03
CA ALA A 217 -17.18 2.04 -11.87
C ALA A 217 -16.83 2.74 -13.19
N LYS A 218 -16.78 2.01 -14.32
CA LYS A 218 -16.59 2.61 -15.66
C LYS A 218 -17.67 3.63 -16.00
N LYS A 219 -18.95 3.32 -15.73
CA LYS A 219 -20.08 4.25 -15.96
C LYS A 219 -19.94 5.55 -15.16
N HIS A 220 -19.35 5.49 -13.98
CA HIS A 220 -19.13 6.66 -13.11
C HIS A 220 -17.76 7.33 -13.33
N GLY A 221 -16.93 6.83 -14.26
CA GLY A 221 -15.57 7.35 -14.47
C GLY A 221 -14.62 7.11 -13.30
N ILE A 222 -14.90 6.11 -12.46
CA ILE A 222 -14.12 5.78 -11.25
C ILE A 222 -12.99 4.82 -11.62
N ARG A 223 -11.78 5.11 -11.13
CA ARG A 223 -10.61 4.26 -11.34
C ARG A 223 -10.73 2.95 -10.56
N LEU A 224 -10.24 1.87 -11.17
CA LEU A 224 -10.25 0.54 -10.58
C LEU A 224 -8.84 -0.02 -10.42
N ARG A 225 -8.59 -0.59 -9.25
CA ARG A 225 -7.43 -1.43 -8.93
C ARG A 225 -7.86 -2.87 -8.69
N GLY A 226 -7.09 -3.83 -9.16
CA GLY A 226 -7.30 -5.25 -8.89
C GLY A 226 -6.21 -5.79 -7.96
N TYR A 227 -6.59 -6.57 -6.96
CA TYR A 227 -5.66 -7.37 -6.16
C TYR A 227 -5.76 -8.85 -6.56
N VAL A 228 -4.63 -9.54 -6.61
CA VAL A 228 -4.58 -11.00 -6.71
C VAL A 228 -3.85 -11.53 -5.48
N SER A 229 -4.54 -12.30 -4.65
CA SER A 229 -3.97 -12.96 -3.47
C SER A 229 -3.41 -14.34 -3.80
N CYS A 230 -2.59 -14.89 -2.89
CA CYS A 230 -1.95 -16.20 -3.01
C CYS A 230 -1.10 -16.35 -4.29
N VAL A 231 -0.34 -15.32 -4.68
CA VAL A 231 0.40 -15.36 -5.95
C VAL A 231 1.61 -16.28 -5.94
N VAL A 232 2.15 -16.59 -4.75
CA VAL A 232 3.24 -17.56 -4.58
C VAL A 232 2.73 -18.84 -3.95
N GLY A 233 1.99 -18.71 -2.85
CA GLY A 233 1.49 -19.84 -2.09
C GLY A 233 0.12 -19.57 -1.49
N CYS A 234 -0.60 -20.65 -1.22
CA CYS A 234 -1.88 -20.67 -0.53
C CYS A 234 -1.71 -21.41 0.79
N PRO A 235 -2.28 -20.92 1.91
CA PRO A 235 -2.18 -21.59 3.21
C PRO A 235 -2.81 -22.98 3.24
N VAL A 236 -3.73 -23.28 2.31
CA VAL A 236 -4.45 -24.56 2.26
C VAL A 236 -3.82 -25.52 1.24
N LYS A 237 -3.46 -25.02 0.05
CA LYS A 237 -3.01 -25.87 -1.08
C LYS A 237 -1.50 -25.88 -1.27
N GLY A 238 -0.75 -25.02 -0.59
CA GLY A 238 0.68 -24.84 -0.81
C GLY A 238 0.97 -24.03 -2.08
N ALA A 239 1.96 -24.45 -2.87
CA ALA A 239 2.45 -23.70 -4.02
C ALA A 239 1.35 -23.41 -5.06
N ILE A 240 1.34 -22.18 -5.60
CA ILE A 240 0.43 -21.76 -6.66
C ILE A 240 1.19 -21.61 -7.97
N HIS A 241 0.67 -22.25 -9.03
CA HIS A 241 1.31 -22.20 -10.34
C HIS A 241 1.17 -20.80 -10.96
N PRO A 242 2.23 -20.20 -11.53
CA PRO A 242 2.20 -18.84 -12.08
C PRO A 242 1.11 -18.61 -13.14
N SER A 243 0.76 -19.62 -13.93
CA SER A 243 -0.33 -19.51 -14.93
C SER A 243 -1.70 -19.21 -14.31
N LYS A 244 -1.95 -19.65 -13.07
CA LYS A 244 -3.19 -19.33 -12.34
C LYS A 244 -3.22 -17.84 -11.96
N VAL A 245 -2.07 -17.30 -11.53
CA VAL A 245 -1.92 -15.87 -11.23
C VAL A 245 -2.12 -15.05 -12.50
N ALA A 246 -1.46 -15.42 -13.59
CA ALA A 246 -1.55 -14.74 -14.88
C ALA A 246 -2.99 -14.73 -15.43
N TYR A 247 -3.71 -15.86 -15.31
CA TYR A 247 -5.12 -15.96 -15.69
C TYR A 247 -5.99 -14.94 -14.94
N VAL A 248 -5.90 -14.90 -13.61
CA VAL A 248 -6.72 -13.99 -12.79
C VAL A 248 -6.34 -12.52 -13.04
N ALA A 249 -5.04 -12.23 -13.13
CA ALA A 249 -4.56 -10.88 -13.44
C ALA A 249 -5.06 -10.41 -14.80
N LYS A 250 -5.03 -11.29 -15.81
CA LYS A 250 -5.51 -10.99 -17.16
C LYS A 250 -7.01 -10.72 -17.17
N GLU A 251 -7.81 -11.55 -16.52
CA GLU A 251 -9.25 -11.32 -16.41
C GLU A 251 -9.55 -9.95 -15.78
N LEU A 252 -8.90 -9.60 -14.66
CA LEU A 252 -9.08 -8.30 -14.00
C LEU A 252 -8.69 -7.13 -14.91
N TYR A 253 -7.57 -7.25 -15.63
CA TYR A 253 -7.11 -6.23 -16.56
C TYR A 253 -8.06 -6.05 -17.75
N ASP A 254 -8.45 -7.15 -18.40
CA ASP A 254 -9.37 -7.13 -19.53
C ASP A 254 -10.75 -6.56 -19.12
N MET A 255 -11.19 -6.82 -17.88
CA MET A 255 -12.41 -6.23 -17.34
C MET A 255 -12.28 -4.71 -17.16
N GLY A 256 -11.08 -4.17 -16.94
CA GLY A 256 -10.80 -2.74 -16.91
C GLY A 256 -10.10 -2.23 -15.66
N CYS A 257 -9.48 -3.10 -14.87
CA CYS A 257 -8.59 -2.66 -13.80
C CYS A 257 -7.35 -1.97 -14.41
N SER A 258 -7.08 -0.75 -13.96
CA SER A 258 -5.95 0.07 -14.43
C SER A 258 -4.59 -0.37 -13.87
N GLU A 259 -4.61 -1.04 -12.72
CA GLU A 259 -3.43 -1.59 -12.07
C GLU A 259 -3.80 -2.91 -11.38
N ILE A 260 -2.92 -3.91 -11.51
CA ILE A 260 -3.03 -5.18 -10.80
C ILE A 260 -1.90 -5.29 -9.78
N SER A 261 -2.28 -5.49 -8.52
CA SER A 261 -1.40 -5.75 -7.39
C SER A 261 -1.30 -7.24 -7.15
N LEU A 262 -0.09 -7.79 -7.24
CA LEU A 262 0.17 -9.19 -6.92
C LEU A 262 0.62 -9.31 -5.47
N GLY A 263 -0.17 -9.98 -4.64
CA GLY A 263 0.06 -10.10 -3.20
C GLY A 263 0.54 -11.50 -2.80
N ASP A 264 1.73 -11.57 -2.21
CA ASP A 264 2.17 -12.74 -1.46
C ASP A 264 1.54 -12.73 -0.05
N THR A 265 0.29 -13.16 0.02
CA THR A 265 -0.58 -13.01 1.19
C THR A 265 -0.05 -13.63 2.48
N ILE A 266 0.82 -14.63 2.38
CA ILE A 266 1.35 -15.37 3.54
C ILE A 266 2.86 -15.22 3.71
N GLY A 267 3.53 -14.40 2.87
CA GLY A 267 4.95 -14.11 2.99
C GLY A 267 5.88 -15.31 2.77
N VAL A 268 5.47 -16.30 1.97
CA VAL A 268 6.30 -17.50 1.67
C VAL A 268 7.18 -17.31 0.43
N GLY A 269 7.08 -16.16 -0.22
CA GLY A 269 7.88 -15.75 -1.36
C GLY A 269 9.36 -15.72 -1.05
N THR A 270 10.14 -16.18 -2.02
CA THR A 270 11.59 -16.07 -2.03
C THR A 270 12.04 -15.24 -3.24
N PRO A 271 13.28 -14.73 -3.26
CA PRO A 271 13.79 -13.99 -4.42
C PRO A 271 13.69 -14.75 -5.75
N GLY A 272 13.64 -16.09 -5.73
CA GLY A 272 13.45 -16.91 -6.93
C GLY A 272 12.00 -17.03 -7.40
N SER A 273 11.01 -16.90 -6.52
CA SER A 273 9.59 -17.04 -6.89
C SER A 273 9.01 -15.78 -7.52
N GLY A 274 9.45 -14.60 -7.08
CA GLY A 274 8.97 -13.30 -7.57
C GLY A 274 9.17 -13.09 -9.07
N PRO A 275 10.42 -13.23 -9.61
CA PRO A 275 10.71 -13.07 -11.03
C PRO A 275 9.93 -14.04 -11.91
N VAL A 276 9.67 -15.26 -11.45
CA VAL A 276 8.89 -16.25 -12.20
C VAL A 276 7.42 -15.81 -12.29
N VAL A 277 6.80 -15.43 -11.17
CA VAL A 277 5.43 -14.91 -11.17
C VAL A 277 5.33 -13.65 -12.04
N PHE A 278 6.34 -12.79 -11.99
CA PHE A 278 6.40 -11.54 -12.74
C PHE A 278 6.59 -11.76 -14.24
N ALA A 279 7.57 -12.56 -14.66
CA ALA A 279 7.82 -12.88 -16.07
C ALA A 279 6.59 -13.52 -16.72
N PHE A 280 5.92 -14.42 -15.98
CA PHE A 280 4.67 -15.01 -16.45
C PHE A 280 3.55 -13.98 -16.53
N SER A 281 3.37 -13.13 -15.52
CA SER A 281 2.30 -12.12 -15.54
C SER A 281 2.56 -11.04 -16.61
N MET A 282 3.81 -10.62 -16.80
CA MET A 282 4.21 -9.63 -17.81
C MET A 282 4.08 -10.15 -19.23
N SER A 283 4.22 -11.46 -19.45
CA SER A 283 3.95 -12.06 -20.76
C SER A 283 2.50 -11.84 -21.22
N PHE A 284 1.60 -11.46 -20.31
CA PHE A 284 0.18 -11.19 -20.58
C PHE A 284 -0.29 -9.77 -20.21
N LEU A 285 0.48 -9.00 -19.41
CA LEU A 285 0.10 -7.65 -18.95
C LEU A 285 1.28 -6.66 -18.97
N PHE A 286 1.06 -5.44 -19.48
CA PHE A 286 2.08 -4.39 -19.51
C PHE A 286 2.29 -3.63 -18.17
N THR A 287 1.52 -3.89 -17.11
CA THR A 287 1.67 -3.16 -15.84
C THR A 287 1.30 -4.02 -14.63
N VAL A 288 2.31 -4.67 -14.05
CA VAL A 288 2.22 -5.41 -12.78
C VAL A 288 3.13 -4.70 -11.78
N ARG A 289 2.64 -4.40 -10.57
CA ARG A 289 3.43 -3.76 -9.51
C ARG A 289 3.30 -4.54 -8.20
N PHE A 290 4.43 -4.79 -7.54
CA PHE A 290 4.49 -5.51 -6.28
C PHE A 290 4.46 -4.55 -5.09
N LEU A 291 3.75 -4.95 -4.03
CA LEU A 291 3.83 -4.36 -2.70
C LEU A 291 4.49 -5.40 -1.80
N PRO A 292 5.71 -5.14 -1.27
CA PRO A 292 6.18 -5.88 -0.11
C PRO A 292 5.32 -5.48 1.10
N ILE A 293 4.84 -6.46 1.86
CA ILE A 293 4.32 -6.28 3.22
C ILE A 293 5.51 -6.20 4.16
#